data_AF-A0AA86GNN8-F1
#
_entry.id   AF-A0AA86GNN8-F1
#
_cell.length_a   1.000
_cell.length_b   1.000
_cell.length_c   1.000
_cell.angle_alpha   90.00
_cell.angle_beta   90.00
_cell.angle_gamma   90.00
#
_symmetry.space_group_name_H-M   'P 1'
#
loop_
_entity.id
_entity.type
_entity.pdbx_description
1 polymer ?
#
loop_
_entity_poly.entity_id
_entity_poly.type
_entity_poly.pdbx_seq_one_letter_code
_entity_poly.pdbx_strand_id
1 'polypeptide(L)'
;MIAYLHDPVDPDEWEFRYILLRLHDTVARIKLMRGFELPADDLKAGREKLQAELEAHPMFLKLAEDRQKRLASGEDMFSIGMRSVATKIMGWNDRQFNGVYAYFSAHAHSAPMSFMRMEHHKIDYYFPSETQTDILALSMEVAIACLRRSMLRTIDRYPERISDYHPELLAEAREADAGCPFFSVAA
;
A
#
# COMPACT_ATOMS: atom_id res chain seq x y z
N MET A 1 3.65 0.24 1.12
CA MET A 1 3.23 -0.42 2.38
C MET A 1 4.44 -0.81 3.23
N ILE A 2 5.44 -1.51 2.67
CA ILE A 2 6.73 -1.79 3.35
C ILE A 2 7.35 -0.52 3.97
N ALA A 3 7.37 0.59 3.22
CA ALA A 3 7.87 1.87 3.74
C ALA A 3 7.19 2.38 5.00
N TYR A 4 5.95 1.98 5.31
CA TYR A 4 5.28 2.38 6.56
C TYR A 4 5.96 1.82 7.82
N LEU A 5 6.58 0.64 7.70
CA LEU A 5 7.35 0.00 8.76
C LEU A 5 8.83 0.40 8.77
N HIS A 6 9.35 0.93 7.65
CA HIS A 6 10.71 1.44 7.55
C HIS A 6 10.83 2.94 7.78
N ASP A 7 9.71 3.64 7.82
CA ASP A 7 9.63 5.05 8.19
C ASP A 7 10.22 5.25 9.60
N PRO A 8 11.20 6.15 9.77
CA PRO A 8 11.89 6.31 11.04
C PRO A 8 10.98 7.02 12.05
N VAL A 9 10.34 6.23 12.89
CA VAL A 9 9.50 6.69 14.00
C VAL A 9 10.08 6.25 15.33
N ASP A 10 9.56 6.81 16.43
CA ASP A 10 9.92 6.34 17.76
C ASP A 10 9.46 4.89 18.00
N PRO A 11 10.07 4.17 18.97
CA PRO A 11 9.74 2.78 19.23
C PRO A 11 8.26 2.53 19.60
N ASP A 12 7.62 3.45 20.32
CA ASP A 12 6.22 3.30 20.73
C ASP A 12 5.30 3.39 19.52
N GLU A 13 5.57 4.33 18.60
CA GLU A 13 4.86 4.40 17.33
C GLU A 13 5.10 3.17 16.46
N TRP A 14 6.34 2.68 16.40
CA TRP A 14 6.64 1.46 15.65
C TRP A 14 5.86 0.25 16.19
N GLU A 15 5.85 0.06 17.51
CA GLU A 15 5.09 -1.02 18.17
C GLU A 15 3.60 -0.91 17.87
N PHE A 16 3.03 0.30 17.99
CA PHE A 16 1.63 0.57 17.64
C PHE A 16 1.31 0.17 16.19
N ARG A 17 2.15 0.61 15.24
CA ARG A 17 2.02 0.27 13.81
C ARG A 17 2.07 -1.26 13.60
N TYR A 18 2.94 -1.95 14.34
CA TYR A 18 3.10 -3.39 14.26
C TYR A 18 1.89 -4.16 14.82
N ILE A 19 1.30 -3.72 15.94
CA ILE A 19 0.04 -4.28 16.47
C ILE A 19 -1.07 -4.16 15.43
N LEU A 20 -1.25 -2.98 14.82
CA LEU A 20 -2.28 -2.74 13.79
C LEU A 20 -2.16 -3.69 12.60
N LEU A 21 -0.95 -3.88 12.07
CA LEU A 21 -0.73 -4.78 10.94
C LEU A 21 -1.03 -6.24 11.29
N ARG A 22 -0.64 -6.70 12.49
CA ARG A 22 -0.96 -8.05 12.98
C ARG A 22 -2.47 -8.24 13.14
N LEU A 23 -3.17 -7.24 13.67
CA LEU A 23 -4.63 -7.29 13.80
C LEU A 23 -5.30 -7.36 12.43
N HIS A 24 -4.91 -6.49 11.49
CA HIS A 24 -5.44 -6.48 10.13
C HIS A 24 -5.20 -7.82 9.41
N ASP A 25 -3.98 -8.36 9.46
CA ASP A 25 -3.65 -9.67 8.87
C ASP A 25 -4.48 -10.80 9.51
N THR A 26 -4.64 -10.79 10.83
CA THR A 26 -5.46 -11.79 11.55
C THR A 26 -6.92 -11.73 11.10
N VAL A 27 -7.51 -10.54 11.00
CA VAL A 27 -8.89 -10.36 10.52
C VAL A 27 -9.04 -10.82 9.06
N ALA A 28 -8.08 -10.50 8.20
CA ALA A 28 -8.07 -10.96 6.81
C ALA A 28 -8.00 -12.49 6.71
N ARG A 29 -7.15 -13.13 7.53
CA ARG A 29 -7.07 -14.60 7.61
C ARG A 29 -8.35 -15.23 8.12
N ILE A 30 -9.00 -14.67 9.13
CA ILE A 30 -10.32 -15.17 9.60
C ILE A 30 -11.34 -15.14 8.45
N LYS A 31 -11.37 -14.04 7.68
CA LYS A 31 -12.25 -13.92 6.50
C LYS A 31 -11.92 -14.97 5.43
N LEU A 32 -10.64 -15.23 5.20
CA LEU A 32 -10.16 -16.27 4.28
C LEU A 32 -10.62 -17.65 4.73
N MET A 33 -10.34 -18.03 5.98
CA MET A 33 -10.71 -19.33 6.54
C MET A 33 -12.22 -19.55 6.46
N ARG A 34 -13.02 -18.52 6.77
CA ARG A 34 -14.48 -18.56 6.61
C ARG A 34 -14.91 -18.81 5.17
N GLY A 35 -14.22 -18.23 4.19
CA GLY A 35 -14.51 -18.43 2.77
C GLY A 35 -14.25 -19.86 2.29
N PHE A 36 -13.41 -20.61 3.00
CA PHE A 36 -13.09 -22.01 2.73
C PHE A 36 -13.69 -22.98 3.76
N GLU A 37 -14.59 -22.51 4.63
CA GLU A 37 -15.23 -23.31 5.69
C GLU A 37 -14.22 -23.99 6.65
N LEU A 38 -13.05 -23.38 6.85
CA LEU A 38 -12.01 -23.89 7.73
C LEU A 38 -12.15 -23.31 9.16
N PRO A 39 -11.76 -24.07 10.21
CA PRO A 39 -11.75 -23.58 11.58
C PRO A 39 -10.75 -22.44 11.75
N ALA A 40 -11.07 -21.48 12.62
CA ALA A 40 -10.26 -20.27 12.82
C ALA A 40 -10.20 -19.84 14.30
N ASP A 41 -10.39 -20.76 15.24
CA ASP A 41 -10.56 -20.41 16.66
C ASP A 41 -9.30 -19.81 17.26
N ASP A 42 -8.12 -20.34 16.92
CA ASP A 42 -6.83 -19.75 17.33
C ASP A 42 -6.65 -18.33 16.78
N LEU A 43 -7.09 -18.08 15.55
CA LEU A 43 -7.04 -16.73 14.95
C LEU A 43 -8.01 -15.78 15.64
N LYS A 44 -9.21 -16.25 16.05
CA LYS A 44 -10.17 -15.42 16.80
C LYS A 44 -9.63 -15.05 18.18
N ALA A 45 -9.04 -16.01 18.90
CA ALA A 45 -8.40 -15.75 20.19
C ALA A 45 -7.22 -14.78 20.03
N GLY A 46 -6.41 -14.96 18.98
CA GLY A 46 -5.32 -14.04 18.63
C GLY A 46 -5.82 -12.63 18.32
N ARG A 47 -6.93 -12.51 17.59
CA ARG A 47 -7.58 -11.22 17.28
C ARG A 47 -8.01 -10.49 18.56
N GLU A 48 -8.68 -11.18 19.48
CA GLU A 48 -9.14 -10.59 20.74
C GLU A 48 -7.97 -10.08 21.60
N LYS A 49 -6.88 -10.84 21.67
CA LYS A 49 -5.66 -10.42 22.34
C LYS A 49 -5.05 -9.17 21.71
N LEU A 50 -4.89 -9.16 20.38
CA LEU A 50 -4.34 -8.01 19.64
C LEU A 50 -5.23 -6.76 19.77
N GLN A 51 -6.55 -6.95 19.80
CA GLN A 51 -7.49 -5.84 20.00
C GLN A 51 -7.34 -5.25 21.42
N ALA A 52 -7.24 -6.09 22.45
CA ALA A 52 -7.01 -5.62 23.82
C ALA A 52 -5.66 -4.89 23.97
N GLU A 53 -4.59 -5.41 23.34
CA GLU A 53 -3.28 -4.75 23.29
C GLU A 53 -3.37 -3.38 22.59
N LEU A 54 -4.09 -3.31 21.46
CA LEU A 54 -4.28 -2.08 20.71
C LEU A 54 -5.05 -1.03 21.52
N GLU A 55 -6.17 -1.42 22.13
CA GLU A 55 -7.06 -0.52 22.89
C GLU A 55 -6.40 0.02 24.16
N ALA A 56 -5.45 -0.72 24.73
CA ALA A 56 -4.64 -0.28 25.86
C ALA A 56 -3.48 0.66 25.47
N HIS A 57 -3.14 0.76 24.18
CA HIS A 57 -1.96 1.51 23.72
C HIS A 57 -2.17 3.03 23.83
N PRO A 58 -1.22 3.82 24.40
CA PRO A 58 -1.39 5.27 24.59
C PRO A 58 -1.68 6.05 23.31
N MET A 59 -1.13 5.62 22.16
CA MET A 59 -1.43 6.24 20.87
C MET A 59 -2.86 6.00 20.42
N PHE A 60 -3.44 4.83 20.71
CA PHE A 60 -4.83 4.52 20.35
C PHE A 60 -5.79 5.48 21.05
N LEU A 61 -5.57 5.71 22.35
CA LEU A 61 -6.38 6.59 23.19
C LEU A 61 -6.37 8.06 22.73
N LYS A 62 -5.35 8.47 21.97
CA LYS A 62 -5.22 9.83 21.40
C LYS A 62 -5.96 10.00 20.07
N LEU A 63 -6.43 8.92 19.46
CA LEU A 63 -7.13 8.97 18.17
C LEU A 63 -8.59 9.40 18.35
N ALA A 64 -9.17 9.96 17.30
CA ALA A 64 -10.61 10.22 17.25
C ALA A 64 -11.41 8.91 17.31
N GLU A 65 -12.63 8.96 17.86
CA GLU A 65 -13.45 7.77 18.13
C GLU A 65 -13.78 6.97 16.86
N ASP A 66 -14.01 7.67 15.73
CA ASP A 66 -14.21 7.05 14.42
C ASP A 66 -12.98 6.26 13.97
N ARG A 67 -11.78 6.80 14.25
CA ARG A 67 -10.52 6.15 13.94
C ARG A 67 -10.27 4.94 14.82
N GLN A 68 -10.53 5.07 16.12
CA GLN A 68 -10.44 3.97 17.08
C GLN A 68 -11.30 2.78 16.63
N LYS A 69 -12.57 3.02 16.28
CA LYS A 69 -13.49 1.97 15.81
C LYS A 69 -12.98 1.23 14.58
N ARG A 70 -12.49 1.97 13.57
CA ARG A 70 -11.96 1.38 12.33
C ARG A 70 -10.66 0.61 12.51
N LEU A 71 -9.81 1.03 13.45
CA LEU A 71 -8.57 0.33 13.74
C LEU A 71 -8.83 -0.91 14.60
N ALA A 72 -9.71 -0.82 15.61
CA ALA A 72 -10.08 -1.95 16.46
C ALA A 72 -10.84 -3.04 15.71
N SER A 73 -11.61 -2.70 14.67
CA SER A 73 -12.24 -3.69 13.79
C SER A 73 -11.24 -4.48 12.93
N GLY A 74 -10.00 -3.99 12.82
CA GLY A 74 -8.98 -4.52 11.90
C GLY A 74 -9.25 -4.23 10.43
N GLU A 75 -10.22 -3.36 10.10
CA GLU A 75 -10.47 -2.93 8.71
C GLU A 75 -9.32 -2.07 8.19
N ASP A 76 -8.79 -1.20 9.03
CA ASP A 76 -7.70 -0.29 8.69
C ASP A 76 -6.38 -0.75 9.27
N MET A 77 -5.35 -0.76 8.42
CA MET A 77 -4.00 -1.23 8.79
C MET A 77 -3.00 -0.10 9.09
N PHE A 78 -3.38 1.15 8.81
CA PHE A 78 -2.50 2.33 8.94
C PHE A 78 -3.07 3.30 9.96
N SER A 79 -2.29 3.80 10.91
CA SER A 79 -2.79 4.77 11.91
C SER A 79 -3.25 6.07 11.25
N ILE A 80 -2.49 6.57 10.27
CA ILE A 80 -2.74 7.81 9.53
C ILE A 80 -3.56 7.64 8.24
N GLY A 81 -3.98 6.41 7.93
CA GLY A 81 -4.71 6.06 6.70
C GLY A 81 -3.83 5.88 5.46
N MET A 82 -4.27 5.04 4.54
CA MET A 82 -3.50 4.64 3.34
C MET A 82 -3.06 5.81 2.47
N ARG A 83 -3.95 6.80 2.27
CA ARG A 83 -3.63 8.00 1.49
C ARG A 83 -2.47 8.77 2.10
N SER A 84 -2.50 9.02 3.41
CA SER A 84 -1.41 9.71 4.09
C SER A 84 -0.10 8.93 4.01
N VAL A 85 -0.15 7.60 4.08
CA VAL A 85 1.04 6.76 3.85
C VAL A 85 1.57 6.92 2.42
N ALA A 86 0.70 6.93 1.42
CA ALA A 86 1.12 7.14 0.04
C ALA A 86 1.73 8.53 -0.18
N THR A 87 1.10 9.59 0.33
CA THR A 87 1.50 10.96 0.00
C THR A 87 2.58 11.50 0.93
N LYS A 88 2.41 11.37 2.26
CA LYS A 88 3.36 11.91 3.25
C LYS A 88 4.59 11.04 3.43
N ILE A 89 4.41 9.72 3.45
CA ILE A 89 5.54 8.81 3.61
C ILE A 89 6.15 8.56 2.24
N MET A 90 5.42 8.00 1.28
CA MET A 90 5.99 7.61 -0.03
C MET A 90 6.21 8.77 -1.01
N GLY A 91 5.78 9.99 -0.70
CA GLY A 91 5.98 11.15 -1.56
C GLY A 91 5.13 11.12 -2.83
N TRP A 92 4.02 10.38 -2.85
CA TRP A 92 3.09 10.44 -3.98
C TRP A 92 2.53 11.84 -4.14
N ASN A 93 2.44 12.29 -5.39
CA ASN A 93 1.62 13.44 -5.71
C ASN A 93 0.14 13.10 -5.43
N ASP A 94 -0.52 13.94 -4.63
CA ASP A 94 -1.92 13.74 -4.23
C ASP A 94 -2.89 13.51 -5.41
N ARG A 95 -2.76 14.29 -6.48
CA ARG A 95 -3.64 14.20 -7.64
C ARG A 95 -3.38 12.91 -8.42
N GLN A 96 -2.11 12.56 -8.60
CA GLN A 96 -1.72 11.33 -9.29
C GLN A 96 -2.16 10.10 -8.49
N PHE A 97 -1.94 10.10 -7.17
CA PHE A 97 -2.37 9.01 -6.31
C PHE A 97 -3.88 8.77 -6.41
N ASN A 98 -4.70 9.82 -6.29
CA ASN A 98 -6.15 9.68 -6.36
C ASN A 98 -6.61 9.15 -7.72
N GLY A 99 -6.01 9.63 -8.82
CA GLY A 99 -6.34 9.17 -10.17
C GLY A 99 -6.00 7.69 -10.38
N VAL A 100 -4.75 7.31 -10.08
CA VAL A 100 -4.27 5.93 -10.21
C VAL A 100 -5.04 4.98 -9.28
N TYR A 101 -5.25 5.38 -8.03
CA TYR A 101 -6.00 4.58 -7.05
C TYR A 101 -7.44 4.35 -7.50
N ALA A 102 -8.16 5.40 -7.93
CA ALA A 102 -9.53 5.25 -8.42
C ALA A 102 -9.60 4.35 -9.65
N TYR A 103 -8.64 4.50 -10.57
CA TYR A 103 -8.60 3.72 -11.80
C TYR A 103 -8.35 2.24 -11.55
N PHE A 104 -7.33 1.88 -10.76
CA PHE A 104 -7.05 0.49 -10.41
C PHE A 104 -8.12 -0.12 -9.51
N SER A 105 -8.66 0.67 -8.57
CA SER A 105 -9.79 0.24 -7.75
C SER A 105 -11.00 -0.13 -8.61
N ALA A 106 -11.29 0.63 -9.67
CA ALA A 106 -12.38 0.30 -10.58
C ALA A 106 -12.15 -1.01 -11.31
N HIS A 107 -10.92 -1.30 -11.74
CA HIS A 107 -10.58 -2.57 -12.39
C HIS A 107 -10.63 -3.75 -11.41
N ALA A 108 -10.07 -3.60 -10.20
CA ALA A 108 -10.06 -4.64 -9.19
C ALA A 108 -11.45 -5.02 -8.69
N HIS A 109 -12.38 -4.06 -8.65
CA HIS A 109 -13.76 -4.29 -8.22
C HIS A 109 -14.74 -4.50 -9.38
N SER A 110 -14.25 -4.61 -10.62
CA SER A 110 -15.09 -4.70 -11.82
C SER A 110 -16.21 -3.65 -11.79
N ALA A 111 -15.85 -2.40 -11.51
CA ALA A 111 -16.77 -1.27 -11.47
C ALA A 111 -17.02 -0.74 -12.89
N PRO A 112 -18.13 -0.03 -13.16
CA PRO A 112 -18.51 0.40 -14.52
C PRO A 112 -17.41 1.09 -15.34
N MET A 113 -16.51 1.85 -14.68
CA MET A 113 -15.37 2.48 -15.33
C MET A 113 -14.43 1.49 -16.04
N SER A 114 -14.34 0.23 -15.59
CA SER A 114 -13.46 -0.79 -16.17
C SER A 114 -14.06 -1.52 -17.39
N PHE A 115 -15.37 -1.44 -17.64
CA PHE A 115 -16.00 -2.24 -18.72
C PHE A 115 -17.11 -1.55 -19.53
N MET A 116 -17.74 -0.46 -19.05
CA MET A 116 -18.87 0.16 -19.78
C MET A 116 -18.49 0.77 -21.14
N ARG A 117 -17.20 1.00 -21.39
CA ARG A 117 -16.68 1.58 -22.65
C ARG A 117 -15.93 0.55 -23.50
N MET A 118 -16.15 -0.75 -23.29
CA MET A 118 -15.44 -1.81 -24.02
C MET A 118 -15.52 -1.65 -25.54
N GLU A 119 -16.70 -1.32 -26.08
CA GLU A 119 -16.87 -1.07 -27.52
C GLU A 119 -16.05 0.13 -28.00
N HIS A 120 -16.13 1.26 -27.29
CA HIS A 120 -15.38 2.47 -27.62
C HIS A 120 -13.86 2.25 -27.56
N HIS A 121 -13.41 1.45 -26.59
CA HIS A 121 -12.00 1.08 -26.40
C HIS A 121 -11.57 -0.11 -27.26
N LYS A 122 -12.47 -0.65 -28.10
CA LYS A 122 -12.24 -1.81 -28.97
C LYS A 122 -11.64 -3.00 -28.21
N ILE A 123 -12.08 -3.24 -26.98
CA ILE A 123 -11.55 -4.32 -26.15
C ILE A 123 -11.85 -5.65 -26.84
N ASP A 124 -10.81 -6.40 -27.17
CA ASP A 124 -10.88 -7.67 -27.87
C ASP A 124 -9.95 -8.70 -27.21
N TYR A 125 -10.34 -9.97 -27.28
CA TYR A 125 -9.58 -11.05 -26.65
C TYR A 125 -8.43 -11.57 -27.53
N TYR A 126 -8.59 -11.54 -28.85
CA TYR A 126 -7.65 -12.09 -29.82
C TYR A 126 -6.68 -11.04 -30.35
N PHE A 127 -7.15 -9.80 -30.47
CA PHE A 127 -6.41 -8.66 -31.01
C PHE A 127 -6.46 -7.49 -30.03
N PRO A 128 -5.61 -7.50 -28.99
CA PRO A 128 -5.61 -6.45 -27.98
C PRO A 128 -5.54 -5.05 -28.61
N SER A 129 -6.45 -4.17 -28.22
CA SER A 129 -6.45 -2.79 -28.68
C SER A 129 -5.32 -1.99 -28.04
N GLU A 130 -5.05 -0.81 -28.61
CA GLU A 130 -4.15 0.18 -28.01
C GLU A 130 -4.53 0.48 -26.56
N THR A 131 -5.83 0.64 -26.27
CA THR A 131 -6.30 0.84 -24.89
C THR A 131 -5.97 -0.33 -23.97
N GLN A 132 -6.04 -1.58 -24.43
CA GLN A 132 -5.62 -2.73 -23.63
C GLN A 132 -4.11 -2.68 -23.34
N THR A 133 -3.31 -2.26 -24.32
CA THR A 133 -1.87 -2.05 -24.12
C THR A 133 -1.58 -0.91 -23.15
N ASP A 134 -2.29 0.21 -23.25
CA ASP A 134 -2.12 1.38 -22.37
C ASP A 134 -2.43 1.05 -20.90
N ILE A 135 -3.46 0.24 -20.64
CA ILE A 135 -3.81 -0.22 -19.29
C ILE A 135 -2.65 -0.99 -18.66
N LEU A 136 -2.06 -1.90 -19.44
CA LEU A 136 -0.91 -2.69 -19.00
C LEU A 136 0.31 -1.81 -18.80
N ALA A 137 0.60 -0.91 -19.74
CA ALA A 137 1.70 0.04 -19.66
C ALA A 137 1.60 0.90 -18.40
N LEU A 138 0.45 1.53 -18.14
CA LEU A 138 0.22 2.32 -16.93
C LEU A 138 0.43 1.49 -15.65
N SER A 139 -0.08 0.25 -15.64
CA SER A 139 0.08 -0.65 -14.49
C SER A 139 1.55 -0.97 -14.22
N MET A 140 2.32 -1.24 -15.28
CA MET A 140 3.75 -1.50 -15.19
C MET A 140 4.53 -0.25 -14.77
N GLU A 141 4.23 0.91 -15.35
CA GLU A 141 4.88 2.19 -15.01
C GLU A 141 4.70 2.53 -13.53
N VAL A 142 3.48 2.42 -13.01
CA VAL A 142 3.20 2.68 -11.59
C VAL A 142 3.93 1.66 -10.70
N ALA A 143 3.93 0.38 -11.07
CA ALA A 143 4.61 -0.67 -10.31
C ALA A 143 6.13 -0.44 -10.27
N ILE A 144 6.75 -0.16 -11.42
CA ILE A 144 8.18 0.16 -11.54
C ILE A 144 8.51 1.38 -10.70
N ALA A 145 7.72 2.45 -10.79
CA ALA A 145 7.93 3.65 -9.99
C ALA A 145 7.89 3.36 -8.49
N CYS A 146 6.89 2.61 -8.01
CA CYS A 146 6.78 2.22 -6.60
C CYS A 146 7.93 1.35 -6.12
N LEU A 147 8.32 0.35 -6.91
CA LEU A 147 9.39 -0.57 -6.59
C LEU A 147 10.74 0.16 -6.52
N ARG A 148 11.03 0.99 -7.53
CA ARG A 148 12.24 1.81 -7.59
C ARG A 148 12.34 2.77 -6.40
N ARG A 149 11.28 3.53 -6.10
CA ARG A 149 11.25 4.43 -4.93
C ARG A 149 11.49 3.68 -3.62
N SER A 150 10.86 2.51 -3.46
CA SER A 150 11.01 1.68 -2.26
C SER A 150 12.42 1.11 -2.13
N MET A 151 13.00 0.66 -3.25
CA MET A 151 14.38 0.18 -3.33
C MET A 151 15.36 1.29 -2.95
N LEU A 152 15.28 2.47 -3.58
CA LEU A 152 16.17 3.60 -3.31
C LEU A 152 16.15 4.00 -1.84
N ARG A 153 14.96 4.09 -1.23
CA ARG A 153 14.84 4.38 0.20
C ARG A 153 15.45 3.31 1.10
N THR A 154 15.34 2.04 0.71
CA THR A 154 15.93 0.93 1.45
C THR A 154 17.45 0.99 1.37
N ILE A 155 17.99 1.26 0.18
CA ILE A 155 19.42 1.48 -0.09
C ILE A 155 19.95 2.65 0.74
N ASP A 156 19.29 3.81 0.70
CA ASP A 156 19.72 5.00 1.44
C ASP A 156 19.69 4.78 2.97
N ARG A 157 18.84 3.86 3.46
CA ARG A 157 18.77 3.50 4.88
C ARG A 157 19.82 2.49 5.32
N TYR A 158 20.23 1.59 4.44
CA TYR A 158 21.18 0.50 4.71
C TYR A 158 22.35 0.54 3.72
N PRO A 159 23.17 1.61 3.75
CA PRO A 159 24.20 1.81 2.76
C PRO A 159 25.30 0.74 2.78
N GLU A 160 25.46 0.04 3.89
CA GLU A 160 26.39 -1.09 4.03
C GLU A 160 26.00 -2.30 3.17
N ARG A 161 24.73 -2.41 2.78
CA ARG A 161 24.22 -3.45 1.88
C ARG A 161 24.36 -3.07 0.40
N ILE A 162 24.98 -1.92 0.11
CA ILE A 162 25.12 -1.36 -1.25
C ILE A 162 26.27 -1.99 -2.05
N SER A 163 27.24 -2.64 -1.39
CA SER A 163 28.45 -3.17 -2.05
C SER A 163 28.16 -4.08 -3.25
N ASP A 164 26.94 -4.59 -3.36
CA ASP A 164 26.51 -5.54 -4.39
C ASP A 164 25.83 -4.86 -5.61
N TYR A 165 25.63 -3.53 -5.60
CA TYR A 165 24.93 -2.81 -6.67
C TYR A 165 25.89 -2.11 -7.64
N HIS A 166 25.54 -2.15 -8.93
CA HIS A 166 26.25 -1.43 -9.99
C HIS A 166 26.04 0.10 -9.85
N PRO A 167 27.08 0.92 -9.68
CA PRO A 167 26.94 2.36 -9.44
C PRO A 167 26.15 3.10 -10.52
N GLU A 168 26.30 2.70 -11.80
CA GLU A 168 25.58 3.32 -12.92
C GLU A 168 24.07 3.02 -12.85
N LEU A 169 23.68 1.78 -12.52
CA LEU A 169 22.26 1.41 -12.38
C LEU A 169 21.60 2.15 -11.23
N LEU A 170 22.34 2.40 -10.15
CA LEU A 170 21.85 3.19 -9.02
C LEU A 170 21.67 4.67 -9.40
N ALA A 171 22.59 5.23 -10.19
CA ALA A 171 22.47 6.59 -10.69
C ALA A 171 21.27 6.76 -11.62
N GLU A 172 21.09 5.85 -12.59
CA GLU A 172 19.93 5.80 -13.49
C GLU A 172 18.62 5.67 -12.70
N ALA A 173 18.58 4.79 -11.70
CA ALA A 173 17.40 4.63 -10.85
C ALA A 173 17.07 5.93 -10.10
N ARG A 174 18.06 6.67 -9.58
CA ARG A 174 17.85 7.95 -8.91
C ARG A 174 17.34 9.03 -9.86
N GLU A 175 17.93 9.15 -11.05
CA GLU A 175 17.49 10.11 -12.06
C GLU A 175 16.04 9.84 -12.48
N ALA A 176 15.74 8.58 -12.78
CA ALA A 176 14.42 8.19 -13.25
C ALA A 176 13.35 8.28 -12.14
N ASP A 177 13.73 8.15 -10.86
CA ASP A 177 12.86 8.40 -9.71
C ASP A 177 12.62 9.90 -9.45
N ALA A 178 13.63 10.75 -9.68
CA ALA A 178 13.52 12.20 -9.59
C ALA A 178 12.61 12.79 -10.68
N GLY A 179 12.69 12.27 -11.91
CA GLY A 179 11.82 12.65 -13.03
C GLY A 179 10.44 11.98 -13.05
N CYS A 180 10.11 11.16 -12.06
CA CYS A 180 8.90 10.35 -12.08
C CYS A 180 7.63 11.19 -11.82
N PRO A 181 6.61 11.15 -12.71
CA PRO A 181 5.44 12.02 -12.60
C PRO A 181 4.50 11.66 -11.44
N PHE A 182 4.58 10.42 -10.91
CA PHE A 182 3.70 9.94 -9.85
C PHE A 182 4.05 10.50 -8.47
N PHE A 183 5.29 10.93 -8.29
CA PHE A 183 5.80 11.41 -7.02
C PHE A 183 5.97 12.93 -7.06
N SER A 184 5.70 13.60 -5.95
CA SER A 184 6.09 15.00 -5.80
C SER A 184 7.60 15.10 -5.84
N VAL A 185 8.14 16.04 -6.61
CA VAL A 185 9.50 16.53 -6.36
C VAL A 185 9.50 17.02 -4.92
N ALA A 186 10.33 16.44 -4.06
CA ALA A 186 10.44 16.91 -2.69
C ALA A 186 10.73 18.42 -2.75
N ALA A 187 9.89 19.21 -2.07
CA ALA A 187 10.19 20.61 -1.80
C ALA A 187 11.31 20.71 -0.77
#